data_AF-A0A7K3W1K6-F1
#
_entry.id   AF-A0A7K3W1K6-F1
#
_cell.length_a   1.000
_cell.length_b   1.000
_cell.length_c   1.000
_cell.angle_alpha   90.00
_cell.angle_beta   90.00
_cell.angle_gamma   90.00
#
_symmetry.space_group_name_H-M   'P 1'
#
loop_
_entity.id
_entity.type
_entity.pdbx_description
1 polymer ?
#
loop_
_entity_poly.entity_id
_entity_poly.type
_entity_poly.pdbx_seq_one_letter_code
_entity_poly.pdbx_strand_id
1 'polypeptide(L)'
;MGTDAVFFARPEGPASPLGLAPRLAGWMATGHPDQTHVRAFLVHAGQLLGRRPPDAAGPLALRLDVGLPDDVRLLDQYALGRYLGPLVEWLGANGGWDFASAWATKGVADDTILRIGATEPDAEPAGDRRFTVRTTTAAGSPEFTEQVRAGLDGEPPLPGGAVSLQLSFAVPRGCHWAGLWQPTLDGLVPLLGAAADDRPEDAVDGRVVELGLHRQERDSPGAEVTVTGVARRLPERPTAH
;
A
#
# COMPACT_ATOMS: atom_id res chain seq x y z
N MET A 1 8.91 23.75 9.21
CA MET A 1 9.53 22.61 9.94
C MET A 1 8.42 21.59 10.19
N GLY A 2 8.38 20.39 9.60
CA GLY A 2 9.36 19.69 8.76
C GLY A 2 8.78 19.30 7.40
N THR A 3 9.63 19.37 6.38
CA THR A 3 9.41 18.86 5.02
C THR A 3 9.84 17.40 4.86
N ASP A 4 10.37 16.80 5.92
CA ASP A 4 10.90 15.45 5.88
C ASP A 4 9.76 14.43 5.85
N ALA A 5 9.90 13.47 4.95
CA ALA A 5 9.02 12.33 4.87
C ALA A 5 9.05 11.54 6.19
N VAL A 6 7.88 11.05 6.61
CA VAL A 6 7.76 10.23 7.82
C VAL A 6 7.52 8.80 7.40
N PHE A 7 8.36 7.91 7.89
CA PHE A 7 8.18 6.48 7.78
C PHE A 7 7.88 5.92 9.17
N PHE A 8 7.11 4.84 9.20
CA PHE A 8 6.78 4.15 10.44
C PHE A 8 7.17 2.70 10.29
N ALA A 9 7.76 2.12 11.33
CA ALA A 9 8.10 0.71 11.38
C ALA A 9 6.87 -0.16 11.13
N ARG A 10 7.12 -1.32 10.55
CA ARG A 10 6.11 -2.36 10.37
C ARG A 10 5.66 -2.84 11.75
N PRO A 11 4.34 -2.86 12.06
CA PRO A 11 3.89 -3.26 13.37
C PRO A 11 4.17 -4.74 13.60
N GLU A 12 4.85 -5.03 14.70
CA GLU A 12 5.05 -6.37 15.24
C GLU A 12 4.16 -6.47 16.49
N GLY A 13 3.24 -7.43 16.51
CA GLY A 13 2.20 -7.50 17.54
C GLY A 13 1.35 -8.76 17.39
N PRO A 14 0.29 -8.95 18.19
CA PRO A 14 -0.57 -10.13 18.11
C PRO A 14 -1.09 -10.38 16.68
N ALA A 15 -0.99 -11.62 16.23
CA ALA A 15 -1.51 -12.07 14.94
C ALA A 15 -3.00 -12.38 15.07
N SER A 16 -3.81 -11.81 14.19
CA SER A 16 -5.22 -12.18 14.04
C SER A 16 -5.38 -12.88 12.68
N PRO A 17 -5.47 -14.23 12.65
CA PRO A 17 -5.64 -14.96 11.40
C PRO A 17 -6.99 -14.62 10.78
N LEU A 18 -6.97 -14.30 9.49
CA LEU A 18 -8.15 -14.05 8.68
C LEU A 18 -8.59 -15.38 8.08
N GLY A 19 -9.65 -15.97 8.64
CA GLY A 19 -10.26 -17.21 8.13
C GLY A 19 -10.93 -17.09 6.76
N LEU A 20 -10.82 -15.95 6.08
CA LEU A 20 -11.26 -15.74 4.69
C LEU A 20 -10.09 -15.23 3.87
N ALA A 21 -9.76 -15.96 2.80
CA ALA A 21 -8.72 -15.55 1.86
C ALA A 21 -9.11 -14.24 1.16
N PRO A 22 -8.21 -13.24 1.11
CA PRO A 22 -8.51 -11.99 0.45
C PRO A 22 -8.57 -12.18 -1.07
N ARG A 23 -9.62 -11.63 -1.70
CA ARG A 23 -9.75 -11.54 -3.17
C ARG A 23 -9.35 -10.15 -3.65
N LEU A 24 -8.74 -10.06 -4.83
CA LEU A 24 -8.31 -8.78 -5.40
C LEU A 24 -9.52 -7.91 -5.70
N ALA A 25 -9.50 -6.66 -5.22
CA ALA A 25 -10.40 -5.65 -5.75
C ALA A 25 -9.96 -5.33 -7.19
N GLY A 26 -10.77 -5.74 -8.17
CA GLY A 26 -10.63 -5.32 -9.57
C GLY A 26 -11.55 -4.14 -9.87
N TRP A 27 -11.19 -3.33 -10.87
CA TRP A 27 -12.07 -2.38 -11.55
C TRP A 27 -13.21 -3.13 -12.25
N MET A 28 -14.12 -3.71 -11.48
CA MET A 28 -15.21 -4.55 -11.98
C MET A 28 -16.53 -3.84 -11.78
N ALA A 29 -17.39 -3.95 -12.80
CA ALA A 29 -18.74 -3.39 -12.79
C ALA A 29 -19.53 -3.82 -11.54
N THR A 30 -20.36 -2.91 -11.04
CA THR A 30 -21.29 -3.14 -9.93
C THR A 30 -22.06 -4.45 -10.13
N GLY A 31 -21.94 -5.40 -9.18
CA GLY A 31 -22.67 -6.67 -9.20
C GLY A 31 -21.84 -7.93 -9.55
N HIS A 32 -20.52 -7.80 -9.78
CA HIS A 32 -19.64 -8.97 -9.98
C HIS A 32 -19.49 -9.80 -8.69
N PRO A 33 -19.47 -11.15 -8.72
CA PRO A 33 -19.31 -12.01 -7.54
C PRO A 33 -18.07 -11.68 -6.69
N ASP A 34 -17.00 -11.19 -7.33
CA ASP A 34 -15.79 -10.79 -6.60
C ASP A 34 -15.98 -9.54 -5.73
N GLN A 35 -16.96 -8.67 -6.03
CA GLN A 35 -17.33 -7.59 -5.11
C GLN A 35 -17.94 -8.15 -3.81
N THR A 36 -18.72 -9.22 -3.91
CA THR A 36 -19.27 -9.91 -2.73
C THR A 36 -18.17 -10.55 -1.90
N HIS A 37 -17.18 -11.17 -2.53
CA HIS A 37 -16.04 -11.78 -1.83
C HIS A 37 -15.13 -10.73 -1.17
N VAL A 38 -14.82 -9.63 -1.88
CA VAL A 38 -14.08 -8.50 -1.31
C VAL A 38 -14.86 -7.94 -0.11
N ARG A 39 -16.18 -7.72 -0.25
CA ARG A 39 -17.01 -7.22 0.85
C ARG A 39 -17.03 -8.18 2.03
N ALA A 40 -17.16 -9.48 1.81
CA ALA A 40 -17.15 -10.50 2.86
C ALA A 40 -15.82 -10.50 3.63
N PHE A 41 -14.69 -10.43 2.91
CA PHE A 41 -13.37 -10.28 3.50
C PHE A 41 -13.27 -9.03 4.39
N LEU A 42 -13.71 -7.87 3.89
CA LEU A 42 -13.66 -6.61 4.62
C LEU A 42 -14.53 -6.63 5.89
N VAL A 43 -15.75 -7.18 5.78
CA VAL A 43 -16.66 -7.36 6.91
C VAL A 43 -16.05 -8.30 7.96
N HIS A 44 -15.45 -9.41 7.54
CA HIS A 44 -14.80 -10.36 8.44
C HIS A 44 -13.61 -9.73 9.17
N ALA A 45 -12.74 -9.00 8.46
CA ALA A 45 -11.65 -8.26 9.06
C ALA A 45 -12.16 -7.23 10.10
N GLY A 46 -13.25 -6.54 9.78
CA GLY A 46 -13.93 -5.63 10.70
C GLY A 46 -14.50 -6.29 11.95
N GLN A 47 -15.11 -7.46 11.81
CA GLN A 47 -15.64 -8.23 12.94
C GLN A 47 -14.51 -8.73 13.84
N LEU A 48 -13.40 -9.18 13.25
CA LEU A 48 -12.22 -9.67 13.95
C LEU A 48 -11.56 -8.57 14.80
N LEU A 49 -11.42 -7.37 14.22
CA LEU A 49 -10.81 -6.24 14.91
C LEU A 49 -11.78 -5.51 15.85
N GLY A 50 -13.07 -5.58 15.55
CA GLY A 50 -14.09 -4.79 16.24
C GLY A 50 -13.93 -3.29 16.02
N ARG A 51 -14.32 -2.51 17.03
CA ARG A 51 -14.20 -1.06 17.02
C ARG A 51 -12.83 -0.64 17.55
N ARG A 52 -12.33 0.49 17.04
CA ARG A 52 -11.13 1.12 17.60
C ARG A 52 -11.30 1.31 19.12
N PRO A 53 -10.32 0.88 19.94
CA PRO A 53 -10.34 1.16 21.37
C PRO A 53 -10.33 2.67 21.65
N PRO A 54 -11.19 3.18 22.56
CA PRO A 54 -11.28 4.61 22.85
C PRO A 54 -10.03 5.19 23.53
N ASP A 55 -9.24 4.34 24.16
CA ASP A 55 -7.98 4.63 24.84
C ASP A 55 -6.75 4.53 23.93
N ALA A 56 -6.92 4.14 22.66
CA ALA A 56 -5.83 4.08 21.69
C ALA A 56 -5.31 5.51 21.39
N ALA A 57 -4.23 5.87 22.07
CA ALA A 57 -3.58 7.17 21.91
C ALA A 57 -2.86 7.26 20.56
N GLY A 58 -3.17 8.31 19.79
CA GLY A 58 -2.51 8.61 18.53
C GLY A 58 -2.97 7.74 17.34
N PRO A 59 -2.36 7.95 16.16
CA PRO A 59 -2.65 7.16 14.98
C PRO A 59 -2.06 5.75 15.10
N LEU A 60 -2.68 4.79 14.43
CA LEU A 60 -2.31 3.37 14.49
C LEU A 60 -1.57 2.91 13.24
N ALA A 61 -0.90 1.76 13.36
CA ALA A 61 -0.31 1.02 12.26
C ALA A 61 -1.09 -0.28 12.00
N LEU A 62 -1.44 -0.53 10.74
CA LEU A 62 -2.03 -1.79 10.26
C LEU A 62 -0.99 -2.62 9.50
N ARG A 63 -1.05 -3.94 9.61
CA ARG A 63 -0.31 -4.86 8.73
C ARG A 63 -1.18 -6.02 8.28
N LEU A 64 -1.19 -6.28 6.97
CA LEU A 64 -1.83 -7.41 6.33
C LEU A 64 -0.77 -8.32 5.68
N ASP A 65 -0.55 -9.51 6.22
CA ASP A 65 0.30 -10.53 5.58
C ASP A 65 -0.59 -11.46 4.75
N VAL A 66 -0.54 -11.38 3.41
CA VAL A 66 -1.35 -12.17 2.49
C VAL A 66 -0.67 -13.51 2.23
N GLY A 67 -1.27 -14.58 2.75
CA GLY A 67 -0.91 -15.95 2.43
C GLY A 67 -1.49 -16.37 1.07
N LEU A 68 -0.64 -16.91 0.21
CA LEU A 68 -1.01 -17.40 -1.12
C LEU A 68 -0.54 -18.85 -1.29
N PRO A 69 -1.22 -19.64 -2.15
CA PRO A 69 -0.73 -20.96 -2.56
C PRO A 69 0.65 -20.90 -3.23
N ASP A 70 1.36 -22.03 -3.27
CA ASP A 70 2.71 -22.13 -3.84
C ASP A 70 2.75 -22.19 -5.38
N ASP A 71 1.61 -22.45 -6.02
CA ASP A 71 1.47 -22.55 -7.48
C ASP A 71 1.23 -21.19 -8.16
N VAL A 72 1.08 -20.11 -7.39
CA VAL A 72 0.78 -18.79 -7.94
C VAL A 72 2.00 -18.06 -8.47
N ARG A 73 1.82 -17.29 -9.54
CA ARG A 73 2.84 -16.36 -10.04
C ARG A 73 2.90 -15.10 -9.18
N LEU A 74 3.61 -15.19 -8.05
CA LEU A 74 3.64 -14.18 -7.00
C LEU A 74 3.98 -12.76 -7.51
N LEU A 75 4.90 -12.67 -8.48
CA LEU A 75 5.41 -11.38 -8.99
C LEU A 75 4.57 -10.81 -10.15
N ASP A 76 3.71 -11.62 -10.77
CA ASP A 76 2.89 -11.20 -11.91
C ASP A 76 1.50 -10.74 -11.47
N GLN A 77 1.01 -11.28 -10.34
CA GLN A 77 -0.36 -11.11 -9.85
C GLN A 77 -0.36 -10.59 -8.40
N TYR A 78 -1.55 -10.42 -7.83
CA TYR A 78 -1.72 -10.15 -6.40
C TYR A 78 -1.10 -8.81 -5.93
N ALA A 79 -1.33 -7.73 -6.67
CA ALA A 79 -0.87 -6.39 -6.30
C ALA A 79 -1.35 -6.01 -4.89
N LEU A 80 -0.41 -5.70 -3.99
CA LEU A 80 -0.71 -5.45 -2.57
C LEU A 80 -1.63 -4.24 -2.34
N GLY A 81 -1.54 -3.22 -3.21
CA GLY A 81 -2.41 -2.04 -3.15
C GLY A 81 -3.90 -2.39 -3.26
N ARG A 82 -4.25 -3.43 -4.02
CA ARG A 82 -5.63 -3.90 -4.20
C ARG A 82 -6.22 -4.63 -2.99
N TYR A 83 -5.39 -4.98 -2.01
CA TYR A 83 -5.81 -5.61 -0.75
C TYR A 83 -5.82 -4.63 0.40
N LEU A 84 -4.68 -3.98 0.61
CA LEU A 84 -4.50 -3.00 1.68
C LEU A 84 -5.46 -1.83 1.50
N GLY A 85 -5.75 -1.56 0.23
CA GLY A 85 -6.54 -0.45 -0.24
C GLY A 85 -7.93 -0.35 0.39
N PRO A 86 -8.83 -1.22 -0.10
CA PRO A 86 -10.17 -1.35 0.43
C PRO A 86 -10.23 -1.63 1.93
N LEU A 87 -9.23 -2.32 2.50
CA LEU A 87 -9.21 -2.69 3.91
C LEU A 87 -9.12 -1.48 4.83
N VAL A 88 -8.14 -0.60 4.60
CA VAL A 88 -7.97 0.62 5.41
C VAL A 88 -9.17 1.55 5.25
N GLU A 89 -9.69 1.73 4.03
CA GLU A 89 -10.88 2.55 3.77
C GLU A 89 -12.10 2.01 4.53
N TRP A 90 -12.35 0.71 4.43
CA TRP A 90 -13.48 0.06 5.09
C TRP A 90 -13.39 0.17 6.61
N LEU A 91 -12.21 -0.08 7.20
CA LEU A 91 -12.00 -0.01 8.64
C LEU A 91 -12.18 1.43 9.16
N GLY A 92 -11.70 2.43 8.42
CA GLY A 92 -11.94 3.83 8.76
C GLY A 92 -13.42 4.18 8.75
N ALA A 93 -14.13 3.83 7.67
CA ALA A 93 -15.54 4.16 7.50
C ALA A 93 -16.49 3.40 8.45
N ASN A 94 -16.18 2.15 8.80
CA ASN A 94 -17.12 1.27 9.53
C ASN A 94 -16.69 0.99 10.99
N GLY A 95 -15.41 1.15 11.33
CA GLY A 95 -14.87 0.85 12.66
C GLY A 95 -14.27 2.05 13.40
N GLY A 96 -14.23 3.23 12.78
CA GLY A 96 -13.64 4.45 13.35
C GLY A 96 -12.12 4.36 13.50
N TRP A 97 -11.48 3.47 12.74
CA TRP A 97 -10.04 3.29 12.77
C TRP A 97 -9.34 4.46 12.09
N ASP A 98 -8.22 4.90 12.68
CA ASP A 98 -7.41 5.96 12.12
C ASP A 98 -5.95 5.52 12.02
N PHE A 99 -5.50 5.21 10.81
CA PHE A 99 -4.17 4.68 10.54
C PHE A 99 -3.26 5.76 9.95
N ALA A 100 -2.08 5.97 10.54
CA ALA A 100 -1.01 6.73 9.89
C ALA A 100 0.01 5.84 9.19
N SER A 101 -0.04 4.52 9.41
CA SER A 101 0.76 3.54 8.68
C SER A 101 -0.07 2.33 8.29
N ALA A 102 0.07 1.86 7.06
CA ALA A 102 -0.55 0.66 6.56
C ALA A 102 0.51 -0.17 5.82
N TRP A 103 0.66 -1.42 6.21
CA TRP A 103 1.62 -2.35 5.66
C TRP A 103 0.89 -3.54 5.03
N ALA A 104 1.45 -4.06 3.95
CA ALA A 104 1.05 -5.35 3.42
C ALA A 104 2.28 -6.16 2.98
N THR A 105 2.21 -7.47 3.15
CA THR A 105 3.16 -8.41 2.55
C THR A 105 2.40 -9.48 1.81
N LYS A 106 3.06 -10.18 0.88
CA LYS A 106 2.54 -11.42 0.31
C LYS A 106 3.63 -12.47 0.21
N GLY A 107 3.24 -13.72 0.35
CA GLY A 107 4.12 -14.85 0.17
C GLY A 107 3.37 -16.17 0.24
N VAL A 108 4.10 -17.26 0.01
CA VAL A 108 3.57 -18.60 0.15
C VAL A 108 3.29 -18.88 1.62
N ALA A 109 2.02 -19.02 1.97
CA ALA A 109 1.53 -19.37 3.30
C ALA A 109 0.05 -19.75 3.25
N ASP A 110 -0.36 -20.64 4.15
CA ASP A 110 -1.76 -21.10 4.22
C ASP A 110 -2.72 -20.02 4.76
N ASP A 111 -2.21 -19.16 5.63
CA ASP A 111 -3.01 -18.17 6.36
C ASP A 111 -2.72 -16.73 5.90
N THR A 112 -3.78 -15.94 5.80
CA THR A 112 -3.67 -14.48 5.77
C THR A 112 -3.78 -13.95 7.20
N ILE A 113 -2.88 -13.04 7.59
CA ILE A 113 -2.77 -12.55 8.97
C ILE A 113 -2.93 -11.03 9.01
N LEU A 114 -3.66 -10.55 10.01
CA LEU A 114 -3.82 -9.13 10.32
C LEU A 114 -3.14 -8.78 11.64
N ARG A 115 -2.49 -7.62 11.71
CA ARG A 115 -1.90 -7.07 12.94
C ARG A 115 -2.19 -5.58 13.04
N ILE A 116 -2.40 -5.11 14.28
CA ILE A 116 -2.48 -3.70 14.60
C ILE A 116 -1.51 -3.40 15.73
N GLY A 117 -0.83 -2.26 15.62
CA GLY A 117 0.06 -1.74 16.66
C GLY A 117 0.00 -0.22 16.72
N ALA A 118 0.67 0.34 17.72
CA ALA A 118 0.99 1.76 17.69
C ALA A 118 1.96 2.05 16.53
N THR A 119 1.89 3.26 15.99
CA THR A 119 2.91 3.72 15.04
C THR A 119 4.23 3.97 15.77
N GLU A 120 5.31 3.39 15.28
CA GLU A 120 6.68 3.66 15.74
C GLU A 120 7.45 4.33 14.61
N PRO A 121 8.05 5.52 14.79
CA PRO A 121 8.82 6.17 13.73
C PRO A 121 9.99 5.31 13.26
N ASP A 122 10.17 5.21 11.95
CA ASP A 122 11.36 4.67 11.30
C ASP A 122 12.11 5.84 10.64
N ALA A 123 13.25 6.21 11.21
CA ALA A 123 14.02 7.37 10.75
C ALA A 123 14.75 7.09 9.42
N GLU A 124 15.09 5.83 9.14
CA GLU A 124 15.93 5.46 8.01
C GLU A 124 15.49 4.11 7.43
N PRO A 125 14.35 4.10 6.71
CA PRO A 125 13.91 2.90 6.01
C PRO A 125 14.98 2.46 5.01
N ALA A 126 15.38 1.20 5.08
CA ALA A 126 16.36 0.63 4.17
C ALA A 126 15.85 0.63 2.72
N GLY A 127 16.65 1.13 1.78
CA GLY A 127 16.32 1.11 0.36
C GLY A 127 17.51 1.37 -0.56
N ASP A 128 17.42 0.85 -1.77
CA ASP A 128 18.40 1.07 -2.84
C ASP A 128 18.08 2.34 -3.64
N ARG A 129 16.80 2.74 -3.63
CA ARG A 129 16.29 3.90 -4.35
C ARG A 129 15.44 4.75 -3.43
N ARG A 130 15.67 6.06 -3.44
CA ARG A 130 14.82 7.06 -2.81
C ARG A 130 14.40 8.09 -3.85
N PHE A 131 13.13 8.48 -3.83
CA PHE A 131 12.58 9.49 -4.73
C PHE A 131 11.57 10.36 -4.01
N THR A 132 11.35 11.57 -4.52
CA THR A 132 10.32 12.48 -4.05
C THR A 132 9.61 13.09 -5.25
N VAL A 133 8.29 12.95 -5.28
CA VAL A 133 7.43 13.59 -6.28
C VAL A 133 6.45 14.52 -5.58
N ARG A 134 6.09 15.60 -6.27
CA ARG A 134 5.11 16.58 -5.80
C ARG A 134 3.96 16.64 -6.78
N THR A 135 2.75 16.54 -6.27
CA THR A 135 1.53 16.71 -7.04
C THR A 135 0.72 17.90 -6.53
N THR A 136 0.04 18.56 -7.45
CA THR A 136 -0.79 19.75 -7.16
C THR A 136 -2.24 19.55 -7.60
N THR A 137 -2.58 18.36 -8.07
CA THR A 137 -3.90 17.98 -8.57
C THR A 137 -4.69 17.20 -7.52
N ALA A 138 -5.98 17.02 -7.75
CA ALA A 138 -6.83 16.26 -6.86
C ALA A 138 -6.43 14.78 -6.83
N ALA A 139 -6.51 14.18 -5.64
CA ALA A 139 -6.36 12.74 -5.45
C ALA A 139 -7.28 11.96 -6.40
N GLY A 140 -6.73 10.95 -7.09
CA GLY A 140 -7.51 10.08 -7.98
C GLY A 140 -7.85 10.66 -9.36
N SER A 141 -7.36 11.86 -9.70
CA SER A 141 -7.47 12.37 -11.06
C SER A 141 -6.39 11.74 -11.97
N PRO A 142 -6.65 11.55 -13.28
CA PRO A 142 -5.63 11.06 -14.21
C PRO A 142 -4.34 11.89 -14.18
N GLU A 143 -4.49 13.20 -14.02
CA GLU A 143 -3.37 14.15 -13.93
C GLU A 143 -2.49 13.90 -12.69
N PHE A 144 -3.05 13.37 -11.60
CA PHE A 144 -2.25 12.96 -10.44
C PHE A 144 -1.27 11.84 -10.83
N THR A 145 -1.75 10.78 -11.47
CA THR A 145 -0.92 9.66 -11.93
C THR A 145 0.15 10.12 -12.91
N GLU A 146 -0.21 11.01 -13.83
CA GLU A 146 0.74 11.62 -14.78
C GLU A 146 1.82 12.44 -14.08
N GLN A 147 1.47 13.25 -13.06
CA GLN A 147 2.45 14.01 -12.29
C GLN A 147 3.40 13.11 -11.49
N VAL A 148 2.90 11.99 -10.94
CA VAL A 148 3.77 10.98 -10.30
C VAL A 148 4.73 10.38 -11.31
N ARG A 149 4.23 9.99 -12.49
CA ARG A 149 5.05 9.41 -13.56
C ARG A 149 6.12 10.38 -14.03
N ALA A 150 5.73 11.61 -14.38
CA ALA A 150 6.65 12.65 -14.83
C ALA A 150 7.70 13.03 -13.77
N GLY A 151 7.34 12.95 -12.49
CA GLY A 151 8.28 13.16 -11.39
C GLY A 151 9.38 12.10 -11.27
N LEU A 152 9.25 10.97 -11.98
CA LEU A 152 10.20 9.86 -12.03
C LEU A 152 10.87 9.72 -13.40
N ASP A 153 10.60 10.63 -14.34
CA ASP A 153 11.18 10.56 -15.68
C ASP A 153 12.70 10.67 -15.64
N GLY A 154 13.37 9.77 -16.37
CA GLY A 154 14.83 9.70 -16.43
C GLY A 154 15.49 8.86 -15.32
N GLU A 155 14.74 8.39 -14.33
CA GLU A 155 15.24 7.43 -13.36
C GLU A 155 15.36 6.03 -13.98
N PRO A 156 16.50 5.32 -13.82
CA PRO A 156 16.61 3.95 -14.32
C PRO A 156 15.71 3.01 -13.50
N PRO A 157 14.97 2.08 -14.15
CA PRO A 157 14.06 1.17 -13.49
C PRO A 157 14.80 0.25 -12.52
N LEU A 158 14.08 -0.25 -11.52
CA LEU A 158 14.62 -1.25 -10.59
C LEU A 158 14.89 -2.57 -11.33
N PRO A 159 16.07 -3.20 -11.12
CA PRO A 159 16.37 -4.53 -11.67
C PRO A 159 15.26 -5.52 -11.33
N GLY A 160 14.97 -6.47 -12.22
CA GLY A 160 13.89 -7.46 -12.05
C GLY A 160 13.89 -8.24 -10.73
N GLY A 161 12.72 -8.76 -10.35
CA GLY A 161 12.50 -9.55 -9.14
C GLY A 161 11.63 -8.87 -8.09
N ALA A 162 11.54 -9.47 -6.91
CA ALA A 162 10.72 -9.02 -5.81
C ALA A 162 11.17 -7.64 -5.27
N VAL A 163 10.19 -6.78 -4.95
CA VAL A 163 10.43 -5.41 -4.47
C VAL A 163 9.80 -5.20 -3.10
N SER A 164 10.54 -4.51 -2.24
CA SER A 164 10.02 -3.87 -1.03
C SER A 164 9.87 -2.38 -1.30
N LEU A 165 8.69 -1.82 -1.10
CA LEU A 165 8.33 -0.44 -1.42
C LEU A 165 7.68 0.23 -0.21
N GLN A 166 8.18 1.39 0.17
CA GLN A 166 7.56 2.26 1.16
C GLN A 166 7.23 3.60 0.52
N LEU A 167 6.03 4.14 0.77
CA LEU A 167 5.57 5.44 0.30
C LEU A 167 5.10 6.29 1.49
N SER A 168 5.70 7.45 1.68
CA SER A 168 5.29 8.45 2.65
C SER A 168 4.54 9.58 1.95
N PHE A 169 3.27 9.76 2.30
CA PHE A 169 2.38 10.81 1.84
C PHE A 169 2.36 11.95 2.84
N ALA A 170 2.87 13.11 2.44
CA ALA A 170 2.59 14.34 3.13
C ALA A 170 1.38 15.01 2.50
N VAL A 171 0.29 15.10 3.27
CA VAL A 171 -1.04 15.50 2.77
C VAL A 171 -1.63 16.64 3.59
N PRO A 172 -2.51 17.47 3.00
CA PRO A 172 -3.29 18.43 3.78
C PRO A 172 -4.20 17.73 4.80
N ARG A 173 -4.54 18.41 5.90
CA ARG A 173 -5.53 17.91 6.87
C ARG A 173 -6.85 17.55 6.21
N GLY A 174 -7.43 16.42 6.59
CA GLY A 174 -8.71 15.94 6.05
C GLY A 174 -8.64 15.37 4.62
N CYS A 175 -7.45 15.28 4.02
CA CYS A 175 -7.26 14.61 2.75
C CYS A 175 -7.64 13.12 2.87
N HIS A 176 -8.40 12.61 1.89
CA HIS A 176 -8.67 11.18 1.76
C HIS A 176 -7.42 10.46 1.25
N TRP A 177 -6.43 10.28 2.15
CA TRP A 177 -5.12 9.73 1.80
C TRP A 177 -5.18 8.29 1.30
N ALA A 178 -6.17 7.52 1.76
CA ALA A 178 -6.45 6.19 1.21
C ALA A 178 -6.70 6.27 -0.30
N GLY A 179 -7.34 7.29 -0.84
CA GLY A 179 -7.53 7.43 -2.30
C GLY A 179 -6.24 7.70 -3.10
N LEU A 180 -5.11 8.01 -2.45
CA LEU A 180 -3.87 8.42 -3.13
C LEU A 180 -2.99 7.25 -3.58
N TRP A 181 -3.05 6.11 -2.89
CA TRP A 181 -2.10 5.01 -3.09
C TRP A 181 -2.11 4.39 -4.50
N GLN A 182 -3.28 4.08 -5.05
CA GLN A 182 -3.48 3.40 -6.32
C GLN A 182 -3.02 4.28 -7.47
N PRO A 183 -3.49 5.54 -7.62
CA PRO A 183 -2.94 6.40 -8.66
C PRO A 183 -1.44 6.69 -8.47
N THR A 184 -0.92 6.63 -7.24
CA THR A 184 0.53 6.68 -7.00
C THR A 184 1.23 5.43 -7.54
N LEU A 185 0.77 4.23 -7.19
CA LEU A 185 1.32 2.95 -7.64
C LEU A 185 1.24 2.82 -9.17
N ASP A 186 0.13 3.21 -9.77
CA ASP A 186 -0.07 3.24 -11.23
C ASP A 186 0.92 4.21 -11.91
N GLY A 187 1.31 5.29 -11.23
CA GLY A 187 2.32 6.25 -11.71
C GLY A 187 3.76 5.76 -11.61
N LEU A 188 4.03 4.66 -10.88
CA LEU A 188 5.39 4.14 -10.66
C LEU A 188 5.94 3.31 -11.84
N VAL A 189 5.34 3.38 -13.03
CA VAL A 189 5.83 2.70 -14.25
C VAL A 189 7.34 2.90 -14.47
N PRO A 190 7.91 4.12 -14.38
CA PRO A 190 9.34 4.33 -14.63
C PRO A 190 10.23 3.57 -13.63
N LEU A 191 9.73 3.34 -12.42
CA LEU A 191 10.46 2.67 -11.34
C LEU A 191 10.30 1.14 -11.38
N LEU A 192 9.06 0.66 -11.53
CA LEU A 192 8.72 -0.76 -11.42
C LEU A 192 8.83 -1.51 -12.76
N GLY A 193 8.85 -0.77 -13.86
CA GLY A 193 8.70 -1.29 -15.22
C GLY A 193 7.25 -1.23 -15.69
N ALA A 194 7.08 -1.23 -17.01
CA ALA A 194 5.79 -1.35 -17.66
C ALA A 194 5.36 -2.82 -17.74
N ALA A 195 4.06 -3.07 -17.63
CA ALA A 195 3.48 -4.36 -17.98
C ALA A 195 3.73 -4.70 -19.47
N ALA A 196 3.40 -5.93 -19.87
CA ALA A 196 3.57 -6.40 -21.24
C ALA A 196 2.95 -5.46 -22.29
N ASP A 197 3.35 -5.62 -23.55
CA ASP A 197 3.11 -4.69 -24.68
C ASP A 197 1.66 -4.20 -24.87
N ASP A 198 0.65 -4.87 -24.29
CA ASP A 198 -0.76 -4.48 -24.39
C ASP A 198 -1.19 -3.39 -23.39
N ARG A 199 -0.43 -3.13 -22.33
CA ARG A 199 -0.71 -2.09 -21.31
C ARG A 199 0.56 -1.40 -20.79
N PRO A 200 1.32 -0.70 -21.66
CA PRO A 200 2.59 -0.08 -21.30
C PRO A 200 2.48 1.03 -20.24
N GLU A 201 1.28 1.57 -20.03
CA GLU A 201 0.96 2.56 -19.00
C GLU A 201 0.74 1.98 -17.60
N ASP A 202 0.60 0.65 -17.48
CA ASP A 202 0.39 -0.05 -16.21
C ASP A 202 1.74 -0.41 -15.59
N ALA A 203 1.95 -0.05 -14.32
CA ALA A 203 3.13 -0.45 -13.58
C ALA A 203 3.09 -1.96 -13.26
N VAL A 204 4.25 -2.64 -13.27
CA VAL A 204 4.35 -4.03 -12.78
C VAL A 204 4.34 -4.06 -11.25
N ASP A 205 3.27 -3.59 -10.62
CA ASP A 205 3.10 -3.52 -9.17
C ASP A 205 2.94 -4.89 -8.50
N GLY A 206 2.64 -5.93 -9.29
CA GLY A 206 2.66 -7.34 -8.89
C GLY A 206 4.01 -7.77 -8.29
N ARG A 207 5.12 -7.16 -8.68
CA ARG A 207 6.43 -7.52 -8.12
C ARG A 207 6.68 -7.00 -6.70
N VAL A 208 5.82 -6.09 -6.21
CA VAL A 208 5.90 -5.55 -4.86
C VAL A 208 5.35 -6.58 -3.88
N VAL A 209 6.25 -7.19 -3.09
CA VAL A 209 5.92 -8.23 -2.11
C VAL A 209 5.91 -7.72 -0.67
N GLU A 210 6.46 -6.53 -0.45
CA GLU A 210 6.36 -5.77 0.80
C GLU A 210 5.98 -4.33 0.44
N LEU A 211 4.86 -3.85 0.98
CA LEU A 211 4.33 -2.51 0.74
C LEU A 211 4.12 -1.82 2.09
N GLY A 212 4.73 -0.65 2.29
CA GLY A 212 4.48 0.25 3.41
C GLY A 212 3.92 1.58 2.91
N LEU A 213 2.84 2.06 3.53
CA LEU A 213 2.19 3.32 3.19
C LEU A 213 2.04 4.14 4.46
N HIS A 214 2.59 5.34 4.45
CA HIS A 214 2.67 6.20 5.62
C HIS A 214 2.03 7.53 5.30
N ARG A 215 1.29 8.09 6.25
CA ARG A 215 0.70 9.43 6.10
C ARG A 215 1.24 10.36 7.17
N GLN A 216 1.46 11.59 6.75
CA GLN A 216 1.67 12.72 7.64
C GLN A 216 0.78 13.86 7.19
N GLU A 217 -0.04 14.38 8.12
CA GLU A 217 -0.79 15.59 7.86
C GLU A 217 0.12 16.81 7.97
N ARG A 218 0.04 17.71 6.99
CA ARG A 218 0.72 18.99 6.97
C ARG A 218 -0.27 20.12 7.19
N ASP A 219 0.19 21.11 7.95
CA ASP A 219 -0.49 22.39 8.08
C ASP A 219 0.00 23.30 6.94
N SER A 220 -0.44 23.00 5.71
CA SER A 220 -0.07 23.75 4.50
C SER A 220 -1.32 24.30 3.80
N PRO A 221 -1.33 25.58 3.42
CA PRO A 221 -2.44 26.15 2.66
C PRO A 221 -2.35 25.67 1.20
N GLY A 222 -3.05 24.58 0.86
CA GLY A 222 -3.14 24.09 -0.52
C GLY A 222 -3.53 22.61 -0.63
N ALA A 223 -3.81 22.17 -1.85
CA ALA A 223 -4.07 20.77 -2.20
C ALA A 223 -2.78 19.99 -2.53
N GLU A 224 -1.61 20.56 -2.25
CA GLU A 224 -0.32 19.96 -2.59
C GLU A 224 -0.10 18.68 -1.78
N VAL A 225 0.26 17.60 -2.49
CA VAL A 225 0.67 16.33 -1.89
C VAL A 225 2.13 16.09 -2.27
N THR A 226 2.96 15.77 -1.29
CA THR A 226 4.31 15.26 -1.54
C THR A 226 4.34 13.77 -1.27
N VAL A 227 4.81 12.98 -2.22
CA VAL A 227 5.05 11.55 -2.03
C VAL A 227 6.55 11.32 -2.02
N THR A 228 7.06 10.72 -0.96
CA THR A 228 8.45 10.26 -0.89
C THR A 228 8.46 8.76 -0.84
N GLY A 229 9.14 8.13 -1.79
CA GLY A 229 9.25 6.68 -1.86
C GLY A 229 10.65 6.18 -1.55
N VAL A 230 10.70 5.00 -0.95
CA VAL A 230 11.91 4.21 -0.73
C VAL A 230 11.66 2.81 -1.26
N ALA A 231 12.49 2.35 -2.19
CA ALA A 231 12.34 1.06 -2.82
C ALA A 231 13.64 0.25 -2.73
N ARG A 232 13.49 -1.06 -2.55
CA ARG A 232 14.59 -2.02 -2.46
C ARG A 232 14.28 -3.26 -3.27
N ARG A 233 15.26 -3.74 -4.04
CA ARG A 233 15.18 -5.05 -4.69
C ARG A 233 15.53 -6.10 -3.63
N LEU A 234 14.59 -7.02 -3.37
CA LEU A 234 14.85 -8.10 -2.45
C LEU A 234 15.73 -9.17 -3.11
N PRO A 235 16.66 -9.78 -2.36
CA PRO A 235 17.41 -10.92 -2.88
C PRO A 235 16.45 -12.03 -3.24
N GLU A 236 16.77 -12.77 -4.30
CA GLU A 236 16.07 -14.02 -4.59
C GLU A 236 16.18 -14.92 -3.37
N ARG A 237 15.04 -15.39 -2.85
CA ARG A 237 15.09 -16.46 -1.84
C ARG A 237 15.75 -17.66 -2.51
N PRO A 238 16.79 -18.27 -1.92
CA PRO A 238 17.31 -19.52 -2.45
C PRO A 238 16.16 -20.51 -2.51
N THR A 239 15.87 -21.01 -3.71
CA THR A 239 14.96 -22.13 -3.91
C THR A 239 15.53 -23.31 -3.14
N ALA A 240 14.86 -23.71 -2.05
CA ALA A 240 15.16 -24.98 -1.41
C ALA A 240 14.87 -26.08 -2.44
N HIS A 241 15.93 -26.79 -2.87
CA HIS A 241 15.83 -28.04 -3.62
C HIS A 241 15.37 -29.17 -2.71
#